data_AF-A0A7J6VSV5-F1
#
_entry.id   AF-A0A7J6VSV5-F1
#
_cell.length_a   1.000
_cell.length_b   1.000
_cell.length_c   1.000
_cell.angle_alpha   90.00
_cell.angle_beta   90.00
_cell.angle_gamma   90.00
#
_symmetry.space_group_name_H-M   'P 1'
#
loop_
_entity.id
_entity.type
_entity.pdbx_description
1 polymer ?
#
loop_
_entity_poly.entity_id
_entity_poly.type
_entity_poly.pdbx_seq_one_letter_code
_entity_poly.pdbx_strand_id
1 'polypeptide(L)'
;NLKEAGKIRHIGITGLPLEVFTYVLDRVPPGTVDVILSYCHYSVNDTTLEDLLPYLKSKGVGVISASPLAMGLLTHNGPPEWHPASPELKSACKDAADYCKEKGKNISKVAMQFSLSNRGISSVLVGMNSVRQVEENVAAAVELAIFGMDVGILREVEAILEPVKNQTWPSGIQ
;
A
#
# COMPACT_ATOMS: atom_id res chain seq x y z
N ASN A 1 3.61 10.44 -30.63
CA ASN A 1 3.42 10.03 -29.21
C ASN A 1 3.32 11.27 -28.31
N LEU A 2 2.54 11.28 -27.21
CA LEU A 2 2.48 12.43 -26.27
C LEU A 2 3.84 12.77 -25.64
N LYS A 3 4.71 11.77 -25.45
CA LYS A 3 6.09 11.95 -25.00
C LYS A 3 6.92 12.73 -26.01
N GLU A 4 6.90 12.32 -27.29
CA GLU A 4 7.62 12.99 -28.39
C GLU A 4 7.17 14.44 -28.59
N ALA A 5 5.87 14.70 -28.37
CA ALA A 5 5.31 16.05 -28.43
C ALA A 5 5.64 16.91 -27.20
N GLY A 6 6.38 16.38 -26.21
CA GLY A 6 6.78 17.09 -24.99
C GLY A 6 5.64 17.36 -24.00
N LYS A 7 4.46 16.73 -24.17
CA LYS A 7 3.28 16.97 -23.32
C LYS A 7 3.32 16.20 -22.01
N ILE A 8 3.98 15.05 -22.00
CA ILE A 8 4.17 14.21 -20.81
C ILE A 8 5.61 13.70 -20.76
N ARG A 9 6.12 13.40 -19.56
CA ARG A 9 7.45 12.81 -19.37
C ARG A 9 7.40 11.29 -19.21
N HIS A 10 6.41 10.79 -18.48
CA HIS A 10 6.22 9.38 -18.17
C HIS A 10 4.76 8.96 -18.39
N ILE A 11 4.56 7.68 -18.65
CA ILE A 11 3.28 6.99 -18.77
C ILE A 11 3.20 6.00 -17.60
N GLY A 12 2.11 6.11 -16.85
CA GLY A 12 1.82 5.19 -15.75
C GLY A 12 0.46 4.51 -15.92
N ILE A 13 0.32 3.34 -15.32
CA ILE A 13 -0.96 2.62 -15.19
C ILE A 13 -1.25 2.37 -13.71
N THR A 14 -2.53 2.35 -13.36
CA THR A 14 -2.99 2.19 -11.98
C THR A 14 -4.08 1.13 -11.92
N GLY A 15 -4.12 0.36 -10.83
CA GLY A 15 -5.16 -0.64 -10.63
C GLY A 15 -5.10 -1.29 -9.26
N LEU A 16 -6.26 -1.76 -8.79
CA LEU A 16 -6.33 -2.70 -7.67
C LEU A 16 -5.93 -4.10 -8.15
N PRO A 17 -6.63 -4.73 -9.13
CA PRO A 17 -6.32 -6.11 -9.49
C PRO A 17 -4.92 -6.18 -10.09
N LEU A 18 -4.04 -6.95 -9.45
CA LEU A 18 -2.61 -6.98 -9.80
C LEU A 18 -2.38 -7.54 -11.21
N GLU A 19 -3.27 -8.40 -11.71
CA GLU A 19 -3.22 -8.99 -13.04
C GLU A 19 -3.31 -7.96 -14.17
N VAL A 20 -3.84 -6.75 -13.91
CA VAL A 20 -3.89 -5.70 -14.93
C VAL A 20 -2.49 -5.27 -15.37
N PHE A 21 -1.51 -5.33 -14.45
CA PHE A 21 -0.16 -4.89 -14.73
C PHE A 21 0.54 -5.85 -15.69
N THR A 22 0.48 -7.16 -15.44
CA THR A 22 1.04 -8.17 -16.35
C THR A 22 0.30 -8.15 -17.68
N TYR A 23 -1.03 -8.05 -17.65
CA TYR A 23 -1.86 -7.99 -18.85
C TYR A 23 -1.41 -6.87 -19.82
N VAL A 24 -1.23 -5.66 -19.31
CA VAL A 24 -0.80 -4.50 -20.11
C VAL A 24 0.66 -4.62 -20.52
N LEU A 25 1.57 -4.89 -19.57
CA LEU A 25 3.02 -4.90 -19.80
C LEU A 25 3.51 -6.00 -20.74
N ASP A 26 2.72 -7.06 -20.95
CA ASP A 26 3.01 -8.11 -21.93
C ASP A 26 2.45 -7.82 -23.33
N ARG A 27 1.61 -6.78 -23.47
CA ARG A 27 0.94 -6.42 -24.74
C ARG A 27 1.40 -5.10 -25.34
N VAL A 28 2.27 -4.38 -24.65
CA VAL A 28 2.88 -3.13 -25.14
C VAL A 28 4.38 -3.34 -25.38
N PRO A 29 5.00 -2.61 -26.33
CA PRO A 29 6.45 -2.63 -26.49
C PRO A 29 7.18 -2.29 -25.17
N PRO A 30 8.33 -2.91 -24.87
CA PRO A 30 9.16 -2.55 -23.72
C PRO A 30 9.45 -1.04 -23.66
N GLY A 31 9.39 -0.44 -22.48
CA GLY A 31 9.59 0.99 -22.27
C GLY A 31 8.36 1.87 -22.58
N THR A 32 7.21 1.29 -22.95
CA THR A 32 5.97 2.05 -23.14
C THR A 32 5.44 2.62 -21.81
N VAL A 33 5.41 1.78 -20.76
CA VAL A 33 4.97 2.14 -19.41
C VAL A 33 6.21 2.31 -18.54
N ASP A 34 6.31 3.43 -17.83
CA ASP A 34 7.45 3.73 -16.96
C ASP A 34 7.18 3.36 -15.50
N VAL A 35 5.91 3.39 -15.07
CA VAL A 35 5.53 3.24 -13.66
C VAL A 35 4.17 2.55 -13.51
N ILE A 36 4.03 1.71 -12.49
CA ILE A 36 2.72 1.26 -12.00
C ILE A 36 2.38 1.91 -10.66
N LEU A 37 1.09 2.07 -10.42
CA LEU A 37 0.54 2.39 -9.11
C LEU A 37 -0.42 1.27 -8.70
N SER A 38 -0.01 0.48 -7.72
CA SER A 38 -0.89 -0.48 -7.03
C SER A 38 -1.31 0.15 -5.70
N TYR A 39 -2.56 -0.05 -5.29
CA TYR A 39 -3.05 0.41 -3.99
C TYR A 39 -3.60 -0.75 -3.18
N CYS A 40 -3.53 -0.65 -1.84
CA CYS A 40 -4.01 -1.66 -0.88
C CYS A 40 -3.34 -3.04 -0.93
N HIS A 41 -2.42 -3.30 -1.86
CA HIS A 41 -1.68 -4.58 -1.99
C HIS A 41 -0.27 -4.56 -1.40
N TYR A 42 0.10 -3.48 -0.71
CA TYR A 42 1.31 -3.45 0.10
C TYR A 42 1.10 -2.67 1.40
N SER A 43 0.60 -3.39 2.39
CA SER A 43 0.46 -3.00 3.80
C SER A 43 0.47 -4.25 4.69
N VAL A 44 0.32 -4.10 6.00
CA VAL A 44 0.42 -5.22 6.95
C VAL A 44 -0.65 -6.29 6.69
N ASN A 45 -1.84 -5.92 6.21
CA ASN A 45 -2.92 -6.84 5.89
C ASN A 45 -2.78 -7.53 4.51
N ASP A 46 -1.99 -6.98 3.59
CA ASP A 46 -1.86 -7.50 2.21
C ASP A 46 -0.47 -7.17 1.64
N THR A 47 0.30 -8.21 1.33
CA THR A 47 1.65 -8.13 0.75
C THR A 47 1.73 -8.71 -0.67
N THR A 48 0.61 -8.97 -1.32
CA THR A 48 0.55 -9.62 -2.65
C THR A 48 1.29 -8.87 -3.75
N LEU A 49 1.51 -7.56 -3.61
CA LEU A 49 2.35 -6.80 -4.53
C LEU A 49 3.81 -7.31 -4.56
N GLU A 50 4.32 -7.89 -3.45
CA GLU A 50 5.71 -8.36 -3.36
C GLU A 50 6.03 -9.43 -4.41
N ASP A 51 5.08 -10.34 -4.67
CA ASP A 51 5.21 -11.42 -5.64
C ASP A 51 5.42 -10.89 -7.07
N LEU A 52 4.93 -9.68 -7.34
CA LEU A 52 5.01 -9.04 -8.65
C LEU A 52 6.28 -8.17 -8.83
N LEU A 53 6.99 -7.81 -7.74
CA LEU A 53 8.16 -6.93 -7.80
C LEU A 53 9.28 -7.46 -8.71
N PRO A 54 9.66 -8.76 -8.70
CA PRO A 54 10.67 -9.29 -9.61
C PRO A 54 10.29 -9.12 -11.09
N TYR A 55 9.02 -9.34 -11.42
CA TYR A 55 8.50 -9.15 -12.78
C TYR A 55 8.55 -7.68 -13.19
N LEU A 56 8.05 -6.76 -12.36
CA LEU A 56 8.07 -5.31 -12.65
C LEU A 56 9.50 -4.80 -12.84
N LYS A 57 10.43 -5.26 -12.00
CA LYS A 57 11.86 -4.96 -12.13
C LYS A 57 12.42 -5.46 -13.46
N SER A 58 12.08 -6.68 -13.90
CA SER A 58 12.52 -7.23 -15.20
C SER A 58 12.00 -6.44 -16.40
N LYS A 59 10.85 -5.77 -16.26
CA LYS A 59 10.27 -4.88 -17.27
C LYS A 59 10.85 -3.47 -17.24
N GLY A 60 11.69 -3.15 -16.26
CA GLY A 60 12.24 -1.80 -16.07
C GLY A 60 11.21 -0.78 -15.60
N VAL A 61 10.17 -1.22 -14.89
CA VAL A 61 9.04 -0.38 -14.48
C VAL A 61 9.18 0.02 -13.01
N GLY A 62 9.00 1.30 -12.71
CA GLY A 62 8.96 1.82 -11.34
C GLY A 62 7.67 1.44 -10.62
N VAL A 63 7.71 1.39 -9.28
CA VAL A 63 6.57 0.94 -8.47
C VAL A 63 6.18 2.01 -7.47
N ILE A 64 4.93 2.46 -7.54
CA ILE A 64 4.28 3.25 -6.50
C ILE A 64 3.31 2.32 -5.77
N SER A 65 3.52 2.12 -4.47
CA SER A 65 2.49 1.54 -3.59
C SER A 65 1.65 2.68 -3.01
N ALA A 66 0.34 2.56 -3.06
CA ALA A 66 -0.59 3.54 -2.53
C ALA A 66 -1.53 2.93 -1.49
N SER A 67 -2.20 3.79 -0.74
CA SER A 67 -3.10 3.38 0.35
C SER A 67 -2.42 2.46 1.37
N PRO A 68 -1.29 2.87 1.97
CA PRO A 68 -0.58 2.06 2.98
C PRO A 68 -1.43 1.81 4.23
N LEU A 69 -2.53 2.55 4.41
CA LEU A 69 -3.49 2.36 5.50
C LEU A 69 -4.71 1.52 5.10
N ALA A 70 -4.63 0.84 3.94
CA ALA A 70 -5.72 0.08 3.32
C ALA A 70 -7.03 0.85 3.33
N MET A 71 -7.00 2.07 2.78
CA MET A 71 -8.14 2.99 2.67
C MET A 71 -8.88 3.27 3.99
N GLY A 72 -8.15 3.24 5.12
CA GLY A 72 -8.68 3.56 6.45
C GLY A 72 -8.85 2.36 7.36
N LEU A 73 -8.75 1.13 6.84
CA LEU A 73 -8.81 -0.10 7.64
C LEU A 73 -7.78 -0.09 8.77
N LEU A 74 -6.55 0.33 8.48
CA LEU A 74 -5.45 0.37 9.44
C LEU A 74 -5.35 1.74 10.11
N THR A 75 -6.47 2.23 10.65
CA THR A 75 -6.55 3.48 11.43
C THR A 75 -7.47 3.29 12.63
N HIS A 76 -7.31 4.11 13.67
CA HIS A 76 -8.19 4.04 14.85
C HIS A 76 -9.64 4.45 14.57
N ASN A 77 -9.88 5.26 13.53
CA ASN A 77 -11.24 5.66 13.15
C ASN A 77 -11.93 4.59 12.30
N GLY A 78 -11.18 3.60 11.81
CA GLY A 78 -11.66 2.60 10.87
C GLY A 78 -11.89 3.15 9.46
N PRO A 79 -12.31 2.29 8.54
CA PRO A 79 -12.60 2.67 7.17
C PRO A 79 -13.92 3.45 7.06
N PRO A 80 -14.14 4.20 5.97
CA PRO A 80 -15.44 4.79 5.68
C PRO A 80 -16.52 3.71 5.41
N GLU A 81 -17.80 4.06 5.58
CA GLU A 81 -18.94 3.13 5.44
C GLU A 81 -18.95 2.41 4.08
N TRP A 82 -18.60 3.12 3.01
CA TRP A 82 -18.60 2.60 1.63
C TRP A 82 -17.45 1.62 1.33
N HIS A 83 -16.55 1.35 2.28
CA HIS A 83 -15.36 0.53 2.02
C HIS A 83 -15.75 -0.90 1.58
N PRO A 84 -15.20 -1.40 0.46
CA PRO A 84 -15.62 -2.67 -0.16
C PRO A 84 -15.06 -3.94 0.51
N ALA A 85 -14.37 -3.80 1.65
CA ALA A 85 -13.76 -4.94 2.34
C ALA A 85 -14.85 -5.81 2.97
N SER A 86 -14.56 -7.11 3.05
CA SER A 86 -15.41 -8.06 3.76
C SER A 86 -15.59 -7.65 5.24
N PRO A 87 -16.73 -8.00 5.87
CA PRO A 87 -16.91 -7.79 7.31
C PRO A 87 -15.78 -8.39 8.16
N GLU A 88 -15.27 -9.56 7.75
CA GLU A 88 -14.20 -10.28 8.42
C GLU A 88 -12.88 -9.48 8.39
N LEU A 89 -12.50 -8.95 7.21
CA LEU A 89 -11.31 -8.10 7.06
C LEU A 89 -11.45 -6.80 7.85
N LYS A 90 -12.64 -6.17 7.83
CA LYS A 90 -12.91 -4.97 8.64
C LYS A 90 -12.77 -5.25 10.13
N SER A 91 -13.28 -6.39 10.60
CA SER A 91 -13.20 -6.79 12.01
C SER A 91 -11.75 -7.02 12.44
N ALA A 92 -10.98 -7.81 11.68
CA ALA A 92 -9.60 -8.10 12.03
C ALA A 92 -8.71 -6.83 12.02
N CYS A 93 -8.90 -5.94 11.05
CA CYS A 93 -8.20 -4.64 11.03
C CYS A 93 -8.58 -3.76 12.23
N LYS A 94 -9.85 -3.80 12.67
CA LYS A 94 -10.29 -3.11 13.88
C LYS A 94 -9.63 -3.71 15.13
N ASP A 95 -9.59 -5.03 15.25
CA ASP A 95 -8.96 -5.73 16.38
C ASP A 95 -7.46 -5.40 16.47
N ALA A 96 -6.77 -5.35 15.33
CA ALA A 96 -5.38 -4.90 15.27
C ALA A 96 -5.20 -3.43 15.69
N ALA A 97 -6.13 -2.55 15.28
CA ALA A 97 -6.10 -1.14 15.65
C ALA A 97 -6.34 -0.93 17.16
N ASP A 98 -7.25 -1.70 17.75
CA ASP A 98 -7.56 -1.69 19.18
C ASP A 98 -6.38 -2.25 19.98
N TYR A 99 -5.76 -3.35 19.54
CA TYR A 99 -4.54 -3.90 20.14
C TYR A 99 -3.42 -2.87 20.18
N CYS A 100 -3.14 -2.20 19.05
CA CYS A 100 -2.13 -1.13 19.02
C CYS A 100 -2.46 -0.04 20.03
N LYS A 101 -3.72 0.38 20.11
CA LYS A 101 -4.18 1.42 21.04
C LYS A 101 -3.96 1.02 22.50
N GLU A 102 -4.27 -0.22 22.88
CA GLU A 102 -4.03 -0.77 24.22
C GLU A 102 -2.54 -0.78 24.60
N LYS A 103 -1.65 -0.97 23.62
CA LYS A 103 -0.19 -0.90 23.80
C LYS A 103 0.38 0.53 23.72
N GLY A 104 -0.46 1.56 23.59
CA GLY A 104 -0.03 2.94 23.41
C GLY A 104 0.67 3.20 22.07
N LYS A 105 0.33 2.42 21.04
CA LYS A 105 0.89 2.48 19.69
C LYS A 105 -0.17 2.95 18.70
N ASN A 106 0.30 3.50 17.57
CA ASN A 106 -0.56 3.98 16.49
C ASN A 106 -0.45 3.02 15.29
N ILE A 107 -1.54 2.32 14.96
CA ILE A 107 -1.56 1.35 13.85
C ILE A 107 -1.27 2.01 12.50
N SER A 108 -1.71 3.25 12.28
CA SER A 108 -1.44 3.97 11.03
C SER A 108 0.06 4.16 10.82
N LYS A 109 0.79 4.44 11.91
CA LYS A 109 2.24 4.55 11.86
C LYS A 109 2.91 3.21 11.56
N VAL A 110 2.46 2.12 12.20
CA VAL A 110 2.98 0.76 11.92
C VAL A 110 2.77 0.42 10.43
N ALA A 111 1.57 0.64 9.91
CA ALA A 111 1.24 0.37 8.51
C ALA A 111 2.03 1.24 7.51
N MET A 112 2.22 2.52 7.81
CA MET A 112 3.05 3.42 7.01
C MET A 112 4.52 2.99 7.02
N GLN A 113 5.07 2.65 8.18
CA GLN A 113 6.46 2.20 8.32
C GLN A 113 6.70 0.85 7.63
N PHE A 114 5.75 -0.09 7.74
CA PHE A 114 5.78 -1.34 7.00
C PHE A 114 5.88 -1.09 5.50
N SER A 115 4.98 -0.27 4.97
CA SER A 115 4.92 0.05 3.54
C SER A 115 6.21 0.71 3.03
N LEU A 116 6.82 1.59 3.84
CA LEU A 116 8.08 2.28 3.51
C LEU A 116 9.33 1.40 3.62
N SER A 117 9.24 0.25 4.30
CA SER A 117 10.42 -0.58 4.59
C SER A 117 10.93 -1.36 3.36
N ASN A 118 10.08 -1.56 2.35
CA ASN A 118 10.43 -2.33 1.16
C ASN A 118 11.19 -1.50 0.11
N ARG A 119 12.48 -1.81 -0.03
CA ARG A 119 13.38 -1.13 -0.99
C ARG A 119 13.10 -1.49 -2.46
N GLY A 120 12.27 -2.49 -2.73
CA GLY A 120 11.80 -2.83 -4.08
C GLY A 120 10.72 -1.88 -4.61
N ILE A 121 10.12 -1.06 -3.73
CA ILE A 121 9.08 -0.08 -4.06
C ILE A 121 9.72 1.30 -4.15
N SER A 122 9.46 2.01 -5.25
CA SER A 122 10.09 3.30 -5.55
C SER A 122 9.51 4.44 -4.70
N SER A 123 8.21 4.40 -4.41
CA SER A 123 7.52 5.41 -3.60
C SER A 123 6.29 4.84 -2.93
N VAL A 124 5.97 5.35 -1.74
CA VAL A 124 4.69 5.11 -1.06
C VAL A 124 3.83 6.37 -1.14
N LEU A 125 2.63 6.25 -1.69
CA LEU A 125 1.64 7.32 -1.81
C LEU A 125 0.60 7.19 -0.69
N VAL A 126 0.56 8.18 0.20
CA VAL A 126 -0.39 8.25 1.32
C VAL A 126 -1.27 9.50 1.20
N GLY A 127 -2.55 9.34 1.54
CA GLY A 127 -3.51 10.45 1.59
C GLY A 127 -3.48 11.18 2.93
N MET A 128 -3.87 12.45 2.91
CA MET A 128 -4.00 13.30 4.10
C MET A 128 -4.97 14.44 3.82
N ASN A 129 -5.75 14.84 4.82
CA ASN A 129 -6.73 15.94 4.71
C ASN A 129 -6.49 17.06 5.72
N SER A 130 -5.40 17.00 6.49
CA SER A 130 -5.05 18.00 7.49
C SER A 130 -3.53 18.13 7.62
N VAL A 131 -3.07 19.30 8.08
CA VAL A 131 -1.64 19.55 8.34
C VAL A 131 -1.09 18.54 9.35
N ARG A 132 -1.88 18.22 10.39
CA ARG A 132 -1.50 17.20 11.38
C ARG A 132 -1.20 15.84 10.75
N GLN A 133 -2.00 15.38 9.78
CA GLN A 133 -1.74 14.11 9.09
C GLN A 133 -0.49 14.19 8.20
N VAL A 134 -0.19 15.37 7.62
CA VAL A 134 1.09 15.58 6.91
C VAL A 134 2.25 15.34 7.87
N GLU A 135 2.20 15.97 9.05
CA GLU A 135 3.24 15.85 10.09
C GLU A 135 3.37 14.40 10.59
N GLU A 136 2.26 13.71 10.83
CA GLU A 136 2.24 12.30 11.25
C GLU A 136 2.85 11.37 10.19
N ASN A 137 2.55 11.57 8.90
CA ASN A 137 3.13 10.80 7.80
C ASN A 137 4.63 11.04 7.66
N VAL A 138 5.08 12.30 7.76
CA VAL A 138 6.50 12.66 7.72
C VAL A 138 7.24 12.07 8.92
N ALA A 139 6.68 12.18 10.12
CA ALA A 139 7.25 11.61 11.34
C ALA A 139 7.42 10.09 11.21
N ALA A 140 6.41 9.37 10.70
CA ALA A 140 6.51 7.92 10.49
C ALA A 140 7.71 7.54 9.59
N ALA A 141 7.92 8.29 8.51
CA ALA A 141 9.03 8.06 7.57
C ALA A 141 10.40 8.41 8.18
N VAL A 142 10.51 9.55 8.86
CA VAL A 142 11.75 9.99 9.52
C VAL A 142 12.14 9.03 10.63
N GLU A 143 11.19 8.64 11.48
CA GLU A 143 11.44 7.72 12.57
C GLU A 143 11.84 6.33 12.07
N LEU A 144 11.25 5.83 10.99
CA LEU A 144 11.68 4.57 10.37
C LEU A 144 13.16 4.65 9.94
N ALA A 145 13.57 5.77 9.35
CA ALA A 145 14.93 5.95 8.88
C ALA A 145 15.96 6.05 10.02
N ILE A 146 15.58 6.63 11.16
CA ILE A 146 16.48 6.85 12.30
C ILE A 146 16.48 5.69 13.29
N PHE A 147 15.30 5.20 13.65
CA PHE A 147 15.10 4.24 14.75
C PHE A 147 14.67 2.84 14.27
N GLY A 148 14.29 2.71 13.00
CA GLY A 148 13.68 1.50 12.50
C GLY A 148 12.22 1.36 12.93
N MET A 149 11.69 0.16 12.77
CA MET A 149 10.30 -0.18 13.09
C MET A 149 10.24 -1.00 14.38
N ASP A 150 9.15 -0.86 15.13
CA ASP A 150 8.87 -1.72 16.28
C ASP A 150 8.44 -3.13 15.81
N VAL A 151 9.43 -4.00 15.64
CA VAL A 151 9.25 -5.36 15.11
C VAL A 151 8.38 -6.22 16.04
N GLY A 152 8.36 -5.92 17.35
CA GLY A 152 7.50 -6.62 18.30
C GLY A 152 6.03 -6.32 18.03
N ILE A 153 5.69 -5.03 17.93
CA ILE A 153 4.31 -4.62 17.60
C ILE A 153 3.90 -5.09 16.21
N LEU A 154 4.79 -5.03 15.23
CA LEU A 154 4.49 -5.52 13.88
C LEU A 154 4.08 -7.00 13.89
N ARG A 155 4.85 -7.87 14.56
CA ARG A 155 4.56 -9.31 14.64
C ARG A 155 3.21 -9.61 15.27
N GLU A 156 2.83 -8.86 16.30
CA GLU A 156 1.55 -9.01 16.98
C GLU A 156 0.39 -8.57 16.07
N VAL A 157 0.56 -7.47 15.33
CA VAL A 157 -0.41 -7.03 14.31
C VAL A 157 -0.54 -8.06 13.19
N GLU A 158 0.58 -8.60 12.69
CA GLU A 158 0.58 -9.66 11.68
C GLU A 158 -0.15 -10.91 12.18
N ALA A 159 0.07 -11.33 13.44
CA ALA A 159 -0.62 -12.47 14.02
C ALA A 159 -2.14 -12.27 14.12
N ILE A 160 -2.61 -11.05 14.43
CA ILE A 160 -4.04 -10.71 14.44
C ILE A 160 -4.62 -10.76 13.02
N LEU A 161 -3.87 -10.31 12.01
CA LEU A 161 -4.32 -10.23 10.63
C LEU A 161 -4.14 -11.53 9.84
N GLU A 162 -3.39 -12.50 10.36
CA GLU A 162 -3.08 -13.77 9.68
C GLU A 162 -4.31 -14.48 9.07
N PRO A 163 -5.47 -14.60 9.76
CA PRO A 163 -6.65 -15.27 9.19
C PRO A 163 -7.24 -14.56 7.95
N VAL A 164 -6.95 -13.28 7.77
CA VAL A 164 -7.44 -12.45 6.66
C VAL A 164 -6.31 -11.93 5.77
N LYS A 165 -5.09 -12.44 5.94
CA LYS A 165 -3.91 -12.00 5.21
C LYS A 165 -4.16 -12.15 3.70
N ASN A 166 -3.82 -11.09 2.96
CA ASN A 166 -3.95 -11.04 1.50
C ASN A 166 -5.40 -11.15 0.98
N GLN A 167 -6.41 -10.99 1.84
CA GLN A 167 -7.78 -10.80 1.37
C GLN A 167 -7.91 -9.43 0.70
N THR A 168 -8.44 -9.44 -0.52
CA THR A 168 -8.78 -8.24 -1.30
C THR A 168 -10.26 -8.26 -1.69
N TRP A 169 -10.69 -7.27 -2.46
CA TRP A 169 -12.06 -7.11 -2.94
C TRP A 169 -12.09 -6.84 -4.44
N PRO A 170 -13.20 -7.15 -5.13
CA PRO A 170 -13.36 -6.79 -6.53
C PRO A 170 -13.29 -5.27 -6.74
N SER A 171 -12.66 -4.85 -7.84
CA SER A 171 -12.65 -3.45 -8.26
C SER A 171 -12.54 -3.35 -9.77
N GLY A 172 -13.27 -2.40 -10.36
CA GLY A 172 -13.39 -2.26 -11.81
C GLY A 172 -14.48 -3.15 -12.42
N ILE A 173 -14.53 -3.14 -13.75
CA ILE A 173 -15.48 -3.96 -14.53
C ILE A 173 -14.86 -5.34 -14.70
N GLN A 174 -15.59 -6.38 -14.33
CA GLN A 174 -15.23 -7.80 -14.53
C GLN A 174 -15.46 -8.22 -15.98
#